data_AF-A0A2E3PG54-F1
#
_entry.id   AF-A0A2E3PG54-F1
#
_cell.length_a   1.000
_cell.length_b   1.000
_cell.length_c   1.000
_cell.angle_alpha   90.00
_cell.angle_beta   90.00
_cell.angle_gamma   90.00
#
_symmetry.space_group_name_H-M   'P 1'
#
loop_
_entity.id
_entity.type
_entity.pdbx_description
1 polymer ?
#
loop_
_entity_poly.entity_id
_entity_poly.type
_entity_poly.pdbx_seq_one_letter_code
_entity_poly.pdbx_strand_id
1 'polypeptide(L)'
;MALKIVPPILAAAFGTLLSAPAQADFIDTRWSVVGFTGEAWVINPQSIIGQSQTFNRGFAEGVFYNCDYSGQSSTYTRYDNDAFFANPEFELFKSLRNELTLSSETLFVHRITCEGDGNPANRRVMYPFVTNEARKSAWYIFEGGVFSLYTP
;
A
#
# COMPACT_ATOMS: atom_id res chain seq x y z
N MET A 1 36.52 -64.06 -11.28
CA MET A 1 35.91 -62.80 -11.74
C MET A 1 34.71 -62.52 -10.85
N ALA A 2 34.83 -61.59 -9.89
CA ALA A 2 33.70 -61.04 -9.13
C ALA A 2 34.17 -59.69 -8.56
N LEU A 3 33.70 -58.63 -9.20
CA LEU A 3 33.98 -57.23 -8.90
C LEU A 3 33.14 -56.83 -7.67
N LYS A 4 33.77 -56.45 -6.55
CA LYS A 4 33.06 -55.82 -5.42
C LYS A 4 33.14 -54.30 -5.57
N ILE A 5 32.01 -53.73 -5.95
CA ILE A 5 31.78 -52.30 -6.16
C ILE A 5 31.67 -51.64 -4.79
N VAL A 6 32.53 -50.65 -4.53
CA VAL A 6 32.43 -49.73 -3.38
C VAL A 6 31.39 -48.66 -3.73
N PRO A 7 30.43 -48.33 -2.85
CA PRO A 7 29.45 -47.30 -3.15
C PRO A 7 30.06 -45.90 -2.97
N PRO A 8 29.73 -44.92 -3.83
CA PRO A 8 30.10 -43.53 -3.60
C PRO A 8 29.12 -42.93 -2.58
N ILE A 9 29.65 -42.35 -1.51
CA ILE A 9 28.87 -41.54 -0.57
C ILE A 9 28.51 -40.24 -1.30
N LEU A 10 27.23 -40.10 -1.64
CA LEU A 10 26.66 -38.89 -2.23
C LEU A 10 26.60 -37.80 -1.13
N ALA A 11 27.46 -36.80 -1.23
CA ALA A 11 27.35 -35.59 -0.42
C ALA A 11 26.23 -34.70 -0.99
N ALA A 12 25.05 -34.76 -0.39
CA ALA A 12 23.95 -33.84 -0.71
C ALA A 12 24.22 -32.48 -0.05
N ALA A 13 24.74 -31.52 -0.82
CA ALA A 13 24.79 -30.12 -0.40
C ALA A 13 23.38 -29.52 -0.50
N PHE A 14 22.66 -29.49 0.62
CA PHE A 14 21.36 -28.86 0.74
C PHE A 14 21.56 -27.34 0.83
N GLY A 15 21.53 -26.66 -0.31
CA GLY A 15 21.57 -25.21 -0.38
C GLY A 15 20.28 -24.63 0.19
N THR A 16 20.32 -24.17 1.44
CA THR A 16 19.23 -23.39 2.05
C THR A 16 19.18 -22.02 1.36
N LEU A 17 18.31 -21.90 0.36
CA LEU A 17 17.85 -20.61 -0.13
C LEU A 17 17.19 -19.90 1.05
N LEU A 18 17.87 -18.90 1.61
CA LEU A 18 17.33 -17.97 2.59
C LEU A 18 16.24 -17.15 1.89
N SER A 19 15.02 -17.65 1.90
CA SER A 19 13.83 -16.85 1.61
C SER A 19 13.75 -15.79 2.70
N ALA A 20 14.28 -14.59 2.43
CA ALA A 20 14.02 -13.44 3.29
C ALA A 20 12.49 -13.31 3.42
N PRO A 21 11.94 -13.19 4.64
CA PRO A 21 10.51 -13.03 4.81
C PRO A 21 10.10 -11.78 4.03
N ALA A 22 9.20 -11.95 3.05
CA ALA A 22 8.52 -10.83 2.45
C ALA A 22 7.80 -10.11 3.59
N GLN A 23 8.36 -8.99 4.05
CA GLN A 23 7.73 -8.12 5.02
C GLN A 23 6.45 -7.64 4.32
N ALA A 24 5.30 -8.20 4.69
CA ALA A 24 4.03 -7.70 4.23
C ALA A 24 3.93 -6.24 4.66
N ASP A 25 3.58 -5.39 3.72
CA ASP A 25 3.40 -3.98 4.03
C ASP A 25 2.01 -3.74 4.63
N PHE A 26 1.98 -3.14 5.82
CA PHE A 26 0.74 -2.89 6.55
C PHE A 26 0.50 -1.38 6.66
N ILE A 27 -0.75 -0.99 6.40
CA ILE A 27 -1.25 0.38 6.55
C ILE A 27 -1.92 0.61 7.92
N ASP A 28 -1.84 -0.39 8.80
CA ASP A 28 -2.48 -0.44 10.12
C ASP A 28 -1.93 0.66 11.03
N THR A 29 -2.64 1.78 11.09
CA THR A 29 -2.40 2.91 11.98
C THR A 29 -3.57 3.91 11.82
N ARG A 30 -3.49 5.03 12.53
CA ARG A 30 -4.30 6.21 12.29
C ARG A 30 -3.50 7.20 11.44
N TRP A 31 -4.04 7.51 10.26
CA TRP A 31 -3.53 8.52 9.34
C TRP A 31 -4.32 9.81 9.50
N SER A 32 -3.63 10.91 9.73
CA SER A 32 -4.23 12.25 9.79
C SER A 32 -4.11 12.93 8.43
N VAL A 33 -5.20 13.49 7.91
CA VAL A 33 -5.17 14.25 6.66
C VAL A 33 -4.56 15.62 6.90
N VAL A 34 -3.47 15.93 6.22
CA VAL A 34 -2.69 17.15 6.46
C VAL A 34 -2.68 18.12 5.28
N GLY A 35 -3.10 17.68 4.08
CA GLY A 35 -3.11 18.53 2.91
C GLY A 35 -3.85 17.95 1.72
N PHE A 36 -3.96 18.76 0.68
CA PHE A 36 -4.55 18.41 -0.61
C PHE A 36 -3.79 19.13 -1.73
N THR A 37 -3.57 18.46 -2.85
CA THR A 37 -2.94 19.02 -4.05
C THR A 37 -3.71 18.56 -5.30
N GLY A 38 -4.06 19.50 -6.18
CA GLY A 38 -4.81 19.22 -7.42
C GLY A 38 -6.08 20.05 -7.53
N GLU A 39 -6.95 19.67 -8.46
CA GLU A 39 -8.22 20.34 -8.73
C GLU A 39 -9.37 19.50 -8.16
N ALA A 40 -10.03 19.99 -7.12
CA ALA A 40 -11.17 19.31 -6.53
C ALA A 40 -12.39 19.38 -7.48
N TRP A 41 -13.02 18.23 -7.76
CA TRP A 41 -14.19 18.16 -8.63
C TRP A 41 -15.49 18.41 -7.88
N VAL A 42 -15.85 17.51 -6.96
CA VAL A 42 -17.07 17.65 -6.14
C VAL A 42 -16.73 17.85 -4.66
N ILE A 43 -15.56 17.40 -4.22
CA ILE A 43 -15.16 17.45 -2.81
C ILE A 43 -14.81 18.87 -2.36
N ASN A 44 -15.00 19.16 -1.07
CA ASN A 44 -14.39 20.31 -0.39
C ASN A 44 -13.19 19.83 0.42
N PRO A 45 -11.94 19.97 -0.05
CA PRO A 45 -10.77 19.47 0.67
C PRO A 45 -10.61 20.06 2.08
N GLN A 46 -11.05 21.32 2.29
CA GLN A 46 -10.91 22.00 3.57
C GLN A 46 -11.77 21.38 4.67
N SER A 47 -12.88 20.72 4.32
CA SER A 47 -13.67 19.98 5.31
C SER A 47 -13.05 18.63 5.66
N ILE A 48 -12.05 18.15 4.90
CA ILE A 48 -11.43 16.83 5.04
C ILE A 48 -10.09 16.94 5.77
N ILE A 49 -9.34 18.01 5.53
CA ILE A 49 -8.08 18.30 6.22
C ILE A 49 -8.34 18.39 7.73
N GLY A 50 -7.47 17.75 8.53
CA GLY A 50 -7.61 17.61 9.97
C GLY A 50 -8.43 16.40 10.42
N GLN A 51 -9.17 15.74 9.52
CA GLN A 51 -9.81 14.45 9.80
C GLN A 51 -8.79 13.30 9.73
N SER A 52 -9.27 12.07 10.00
CA SER A 52 -8.42 10.88 9.99
C SER A 52 -9.02 9.69 9.26
N GLN A 53 -8.15 8.81 8.82
CA GLN A 53 -8.44 7.47 8.32
C GLN A 53 -7.69 6.45 9.17
N THR A 54 -8.41 5.51 9.78
CA THR A 54 -7.84 4.45 10.61
C THR A 54 -7.93 3.11 9.89
N PHE A 55 -6.89 2.29 10.03
CA PHE A 55 -6.87 0.88 9.65
C PHE A 55 -6.37 0.05 10.83
N ASN A 56 -7.02 -1.09 11.08
CA ASN A 56 -6.60 -2.03 12.10
C ASN A 56 -7.09 -3.45 11.77
N ARG A 57 -6.22 -4.31 11.25
CA ARG A 57 -6.40 -5.78 11.19
C ARG A 57 -7.76 -6.26 10.67
N GLY A 58 -8.33 -5.55 9.69
CA GLY A 58 -9.64 -5.89 9.10
C GLY A 58 -10.73 -4.84 9.33
N PHE A 59 -10.51 -3.95 10.29
CA PHE A 59 -11.32 -2.75 10.51
C PHE A 59 -10.73 -1.56 9.77
N ALA A 60 -11.59 -0.67 9.29
CA ALA A 60 -11.23 0.66 8.89
C ALA A 60 -12.38 1.63 9.15
N GLU A 61 -12.02 2.84 9.58
CA GLU A 61 -12.97 3.92 9.80
C GLU A 61 -12.32 5.25 9.47
N GLY A 62 -13.06 6.09 8.74
CA GLY A 62 -12.61 7.43 8.47
C GLY A 62 -13.28 8.10 7.30
N VAL A 63 -12.67 9.23 6.94
CA VAL A 63 -13.22 10.19 6.00
C VAL A 63 -13.29 9.67 4.56
N PHE A 64 -12.45 8.69 4.19
CA PHE A 64 -12.40 8.16 2.82
C PHE A 64 -13.01 6.77 2.70
N TYR A 65 -12.85 5.95 3.74
CA TYR A 65 -13.13 4.53 3.65
C TYR A 65 -13.55 3.95 4.99
N ASN A 66 -14.56 3.09 4.97
CA ASN A 66 -15.07 2.41 6.16
C ASN A 66 -15.26 0.92 5.84
N CYS A 67 -14.87 0.05 6.75
CA CYS A 67 -15.10 -1.39 6.70
C CYS A 67 -15.09 -1.95 8.13
N ASP A 68 -16.24 -2.44 8.60
CA ASP A 68 -16.38 -2.93 9.98
C ASP A 68 -16.23 -4.45 10.03
N TYR A 69 -14.99 -4.93 9.92
CA TYR A 69 -14.65 -6.37 9.86
C TYR A 69 -15.37 -7.15 8.74
N SER A 70 -15.96 -6.46 7.77
CA SER A 70 -16.76 -7.03 6.69
C SER A 70 -15.92 -7.53 5.51
N GLY A 71 -14.88 -8.32 5.79
CA GLY A 71 -14.00 -8.90 4.77
C GLY A 71 -13.03 -7.89 4.14
N GLN A 72 -12.36 -7.07 4.96
CA GLN A 72 -11.29 -6.20 4.47
C GLN A 72 -10.06 -7.01 4.04
N SER A 73 -9.50 -6.66 2.88
CA SER A 73 -8.20 -7.15 2.41
C SER A 73 -7.40 -6.02 1.77
N SER A 74 -6.07 -6.11 1.85
CA SER A 74 -5.17 -5.20 1.15
C SER A 74 -4.10 -5.98 0.37
N THR A 75 -3.75 -5.43 -0.79
CA THR A 75 -2.58 -5.85 -1.58
C THR A 75 -1.77 -4.61 -1.91
N TYR A 76 -0.48 -4.75 -2.17
CA TYR A 76 0.35 -3.65 -2.59
C TYR A 76 1.30 -4.04 -3.72
N THR A 77 1.65 -3.05 -4.53
CA THR A 77 2.74 -3.14 -5.52
C THR A 77 3.83 -2.16 -5.13
N ARG A 78 5.07 -2.61 -5.17
CA ARG A 78 6.25 -1.78 -4.92
C ARG A 78 6.69 -1.10 -6.21
N TYR A 79 7.02 0.17 -6.12
CA TYR A 79 7.60 0.95 -7.20
C TYR A 79 8.84 1.69 -6.68
N ASP A 80 9.91 1.74 -7.46
CA ASP A 80 10.84 2.86 -7.34
C ASP A 80 10.19 4.15 -7.87
N ASN A 81 10.76 5.30 -7.54
CA ASN A 81 10.19 6.59 -7.92
C ASN A 81 10.04 6.75 -9.45
N ASP A 82 11.03 6.34 -10.25
CA ASP A 82 10.97 6.55 -11.70
C ASP A 82 9.88 5.69 -12.36
N ALA A 83 9.77 4.42 -11.96
CA ALA A 83 8.70 3.53 -12.39
C ALA A 83 7.31 4.05 -11.95
N PHE A 84 7.20 4.59 -10.73
CA PHE A 84 5.96 5.19 -10.25
C PHE A 84 5.54 6.39 -11.10
N PHE A 85 6.44 7.34 -11.34
CA PHE A 85 6.12 8.57 -12.10
C PHE A 85 6.04 8.38 -13.62
N ALA A 86 6.56 7.27 -14.14
CA ALA A 86 6.37 6.87 -15.54
C ALA A 86 5.00 6.20 -15.78
N ASN A 87 4.33 5.71 -14.75
CA ASN A 87 3.03 5.07 -14.89
C ASN A 87 1.91 6.12 -15.11
N PRO A 88 1.20 6.09 -16.26
CA PRO A 88 0.13 7.06 -16.55
C PRO A 88 -1.05 6.99 -15.58
N GLU A 89 -1.25 5.88 -14.88
CA GLU A 89 -2.28 5.77 -13.83
C GLU A 89 -2.04 6.72 -12.66
N PHE A 90 -0.77 7.07 -12.41
CA PHE A 90 -0.33 7.87 -11.26
C PHE A 90 -0.03 9.33 -11.64
N GLU A 91 -0.53 9.80 -12.78
CA GLU A 91 -0.26 11.14 -13.31
C GLU A 91 -0.51 12.26 -12.29
N LEU A 92 -1.58 12.17 -11.48
CA LEU A 92 -1.94 13.18 -10.48
C LEU A 92 -0.85 13.36 -9.40
N PHE A 93 -0.06 12.33 -9.12
CA PHE A 93 1.04 12.41 -8.16
C PHE A 93 2.26 13.16 -8.68
N LYS A 94 2.38 13.44 -9.99
CA LYS A 94 3.56 14.14 -10.54
C LYS A 94 3.77 15.52 -9.93
N SER A 95 2.68 16.21 -9.58
CA SER A 95 2.73 17.50 -8.86
C SER A 95 3.45 17.39 -7.51
N LEU A 96 3.45 16.20 -6.90
CA LEU A 96 4.08 15.89 -5.62
C LEU A 96 5.43 15.16 -5.77
N ARG A 97 6.00 15.08 -6.99
CA ARG A 97 7.22 14.29 -7.26
C ARG A 97 8.34 14.55 -6.28
N ASN A 98 8.64 15.83 -6.00
CA ASN A 98 9.71 16.18 -5.08
C ASN A 98 9.43 15.68 -3.66
N GLU A 99 8.19 15.79 -3.18
CA GLU A 99 7.81 15.32 -1.84
C GLU A 99 7.95 13.80 -1.73
N LEU A 100 7.38 13.06 -2.68
CA LEU A 100 7.42 11.60 -2.67
C LEU A 100 8.86 11.06 -2.80
N THR A 101 9.66 11.62 -3.71
CA THR A 101 11.07 11.21 -3.88
C THR A 101 11.91 11.52 -2.65
N LEU A 102 11.68 12.66 -1.97
CA LEU A 102 12.39 12.97 -0.73
C LEU A 102 11.93 12.11 0.45
N SER A 103 10.72 11.54 0.38
CA SER A 103 10.15 10.74 1.47
C SER A 103 10.66 9.30 1.53
N SER A 104 11.09 8.73 0.39
CA SER A 104 11.62 7.36 0.28
C SER A 104 12.10 7.04 -1.14
N GLU A 105 12.97 6.04 -1.28
CA GLU A 105 13.36 5.49 -2.59
C GLU A 105 12.28 4.57 -3.17
N THR A 106 11.56 3.84 -2.30
CA THR A 106 10.48 2.93 -2.69
C THR A 106 9.11 3.43 -2.22
N LEU A 107 8.13 3.40 -3.11
CA LEU A 107 6.73 3.67 -2.84
C LEU A 107 5.91 2.37 -2.89
N PHE A 108 4.88 2.30 -2.06
CA PHE A 108 3.99 1.14 -1.98
C PHE A 108 2.58 1.60 -2.33
N VAL A 109 2.07 1.10 -3.45
CA VAL A 109 0.73 1.42 -3.94
C VAL A 109 -0.23 0.34 -3.48
N HIS A 110 -1.07 0.68 -2.52
CA HIS A 110 -2.04 -0.20 -1.90
C HIS A 110 -3.38 -0.15 -2.62
N ARG A 111 -3.97 -1.33 -2.79
CA ARG A 111 -5.37 -1.54 -3.13
C ARG A 111 -6.06 -2.17 -1.92
N ILE A 112 -6.98 -1.43 -1.32
CA ILE A 112 -7.70 -1.86 -0.12
C ILE A 112 -9.16 -2.07 -0.51
N THR A 113 -9.74 -3.20 -0.10
CA THR A 113 -11.11 -3.59 -0.48
C THR A 113 -11.89 -4.05 0.74
N CYS A 114 -13.18 -3.72 0.77
CA CYS A 114 -14.16 -4.27 1.72
C CYS A 114 -15.18 -5.08 0.93
N GLU A 115 -15.42 -6.33 1.32
CA GLU A 115 -16.40 -7.19 0.66
C GLU A 115 -17.84 -6.84 1.07
N GLY A 116 -18.04 -6.36 2.30
CA GLY A 116 -19.33 -5.90 2.79
C GLY A 116 -20.26 -7.02 3.25
N ASP A 117 -19.71 -8.13 3.74
CA ASP A 117 -20.42 -9.30 4.28
C ASP A 117 -21.47 -9.89 3.31
N GLY A 118 -21.10 -10.00 2.06
CA GLY A 118 -21.90 -10.52 0.96
C GLY A 118 -22.86 -9.49 0.36
N ASN A 119 -22.90 -8.26 0.89
CA ASN A 119 -23.76 -7.19 0.37
C ASN A 119 -23.01 -6.26 -0.60
N PRO A 120 -23.30 -6.31 -1.91
CA PRO A 120 -22.62 -5.47 -2.89
C PRO A 120 -22.75 -3.96 -2.66
N ALA A 121 -23.84 -3.50 -2.01
CA ALA A 121 -24.04 -2.08 -1.71
C ALA A 121 -23.03 -1.55 -0.67
N ASN A 122 -22.43 -2.44 0.11
CA ASN A 122 -21.43 -2.13 1.12
C ASN A 122 -19.99 -2.33 0.62
N ARG A 123 -19.80 -2.81 -0.61
CA ARG A 123 -18.45 -2.97 -1.18
C ARG A 123 -17.78 -1.63 -1.36
N ARG A 124 -16.51 -1.56 -0.99
CA ARG A 124 -15.69 -0.35 -1.09
C ARG A 124 -14.32 -0.71 -1.63
N VAL A 125 -13.72 0.23 -2.34
CA VAL A 125 -12.32 0.16 -2.78
C VAL A 125 -11.68 1.49 -2.47
N MET A 126 -10.51 1.46 -1.84
CA MET A 126 -9.63 2.60 -1.69
C MET A 126 -8.36 2.31 -2.47
N TYR A 127 -8.19 3.02 -3.58
CA TYR A 127 -7.07 2.84 -4.51
C TYR A 127 -6.94 4.04 -5.45
N PRO A 128 -5.70 4.47 -5.79
CA PRO A 128 -4.43 4.05 -5.19
C PRO A 128 -4.20 4.76 -3.84
N PHE A 129 -3.90 3.98 -2.79
CA PHE A 129 -3.40 4.52 -1.52
C PHE A 129 -1.89 4.28 -1.44
N VAL A 130 -1.10 5.34 -1.51
CA VAL A 130 0.36 5.27 -1.61
C VAL A 130 0.98 5.50 -0.24
N THR A 131 2.00 4.74 0.13
CA THR A 131 2.77 4.95 1.37
C THR A 131 4.27 4.92 1.09
N ASN A 132 5.05 5.64 1.90
CA ASN A 132 6.52 5.60 1.87
C ASN A 132 7.07 4.48 2.77
N GLU A 133 8.31 4.05 2.54
CA GLU A 133 8.97 2.97 3.32
C GLU A 133 8.87 3.13 4.84
N ALA A 134 9.01 4.37 5.33
CA ALA A 134 8.96 4.65 6.77
C ALA A 134 7.56 4.55 7.38
N ARG A 135 6.50 4.45 6.55
CA ARG A 135 5.09 4.49 6.96
C ARG A 135 4.76 5.71 7.81
N LYS A 136 5.34 6.85 7.44
CA LYS A 136 5.07 8.15 8.06
C LYS A 136 4.22 9.03 7.17
N SER A 137 4.33 8.85 5.87
CA SER A 137 3.56 9.60 4.88
C SER A 137 2.75 8.66 4.01
N ALA A 138 1.54 9.10 3.69
CA ALA A 138 0.68 8.45 2.73
C ALA A 138 -0.02 9.46 1.83
N TRP A 139 -0.45 9.02 0.66
CA TRP A 139 -1.14 9.85 -0.31
C TRP A 139 -2.28 9.09 -0.96
N TYR A 140 -3.43 9.74 -1.12
CA TYR A 140 -4.63 9.11 -1.68
C TYR A 140 -5.24 9.97 -2.78
N ILE A 141 -5.45 9.39 -3.96
CA ILE A 141 -6.21 10.07 -5.03
C ILE A 141 -7.69 10.00 -4.69
N PHE A 142 -8.35 11.15 -4.65
CA PHE A 142 -9.80 11.24 -4.55
C PHE A 142 -10.31 12.56 -5.13
N GLU A 143 -11.39 12.48 -5.93
CA GLU A 143 -12.14 13.66 -6.43
C GLU A 143 -11.26 14.73 -7.09
N GLY A 144 -10.37 14.30 -7.99
CA GLY A 144 -9.57 15.19 -8.87
C GLY A 144 -8.22 15.64 -8.31
N GLY A 145 -7.88 15.25 -7.08
CA GLY A 145 -6.57 15.55 -6.49
C GLY A 145 -6.05 14.46 -5.57
N VAL A 146 -4.96 14.80 -4.89
CA VAL A 146 -4.24 13.93 -3.96
C VAL A 146 -4.32 14.52 -2.56
N PHE A 147 -4.86 13.76 -1.62
CA PHE A 147 -4.77 14.06 -0.20
C PHE A 147 -3.46 13.53 0.35
N SER A 148 -2.74 14.36 1.11
CA SER A 148 -1.56 13.94 1.87
C SER A 148 -1.98 13.60 3.30
N LEU A 149 -1.48 12.47 3.80
CA LEU A 149 -1.75 11.98 5.14
C LEU A 149 -0.43 11.69 5.87
N TYR A 150 -0.47 11.85 7.19
CA TYR A 150 0.68 11.66 8.05
C TYR A 150 0.32 10.83 9.29
N THR A 151 1.25 10.02 9.76
CA THR A 151 1.15 9.35 11.05
C THR A 151 2.41 9.66 11.88
N PRO A 152 2.28 10.22 13.11
CA PRO A 152 3.42 10.60 13.95
C PRO A 152 4.35 9.45 14.33
#